data_AF-A0A2D6ESB0-F1
#
_entry.id   AF-A0A2D6ESB0-F1
#
_cell.length_a   1.000
_cell.length_b   1.000
_cell.length_c   1.000
_cell.angle_alpha   90.00
_cell.angle_beta   90.00
_cell.angle_gamma   90.00
#
_symmetry.space_group_name_H-M   'P 1'
#
loop_
_entity.id
_entity.type
_entity.pdbx_description
1 polymer ?
#
loop_
_entity_poly.entity_id
_entity_poly.type
_entity_poly.pdbx_seq_one_letter_code
_entity_poly.pdbx_strand_id
1 'polypeptide(L)'
;MVSIKAEIPGSLAIRWKTFSLDQQKSKKGPDFMMWAHPDYPSQGIPALVAAKAAKNQGEPAFMRYHLAAFEARHEKGKDIADREVLREIATTARLDLVEFEQDMANNKTWQAVGEDHTESKSEYGVFGVPTMAFGKGQAVFVKLSAIPESKEDRISLFELIFNMGVKRPYLHELKRAEETGDIGIQLK
;
A
#
# COMPACT_ATOMS: atom_id res chain seq x y z
N MET A 1 -0.70 2.51 17.73
CA MET A 1 -0.93 3.61 16.78
C MET A 1 -2.44 3.86 16.66
N VAL A 2 -2.91 5.09 16.85
CA VAL A 2 -4.34 5.43 16.71
C VAL A 2 -4.64 5.72 15.24
N SER A 3 -5.73 5.15 14.70
CA SER A 3 -6.12 5.34 13.30
C SER A 3 -6.94 6.63 13.15
N ILE A 4 -6.64 7.42 12.10
CA ILE A 4 -7.43 8.62 11.75
C ILE A 4 -8.93 8.32 11.57
N LYS A 5 -9.28 7.08 11.18
CA LYS A 5 -10.68 6.63 11.07
C LYS A 5 -11.44 6.74 12.39
N ALA A 6 -10.78 6.55 13.54
CA ALA A 6 -11.40 6.68 14.85
C ALA A 6 -11.49 8.13 15.34
N GLU A 7 -10.83 9.07 14.66
CA GLU A 7 -10.66 10.46 15.10
C GLU A 7 -11.59 11.43 14.36
N ILE A 8 -12.02 11.09 13.14
CA ILE A 8 -12.91 11.91 12.31
C ILE A 8 -14.38 11.60 12.62
N PRO A 9 -15.21 12.62 12.91
CA PRO A 9 -16.66 12.45 13.06
C PRO A 9 -17.33 11.94 11.77
N GLY A 10 -18.08 10.84 11.84
CA GLY A 10 -18.79 10.22 10.71
C GLY A 10 -18.21 8.85 10.32
N SER A 11 -18.73 8.25 9.24
CA SER A 11 -18.29 6.92 8.77
C SER A 11 -17.22 7.04 7.68
N LEU A 12 -15.97 7.33 8.06
CA LEU A 12 -14.85 7.21 7.11
C LEU A 12 -14.66 5.73 6.73
N ALA A 13 -14.95 5.41 5.46
CA ALA A 13 -14.68 4.09 4.90
C ALA A 13 -13.32 4.10 4.20
N ILE A 14 -12.39 3.28 4.69
CA ILE A 14 -11.07 3.08 4.08
C ILE A 14 -11.13 1.79 3.28
N ARG A 15 -10.67 1.85 2.02
CA ARG A 15 -10.49 0.66 1.16
C ARG A 15 -9.03 0.58 0.75
N TRP A 16 -8.40 -0.53 1.10
CA TRP A 16 -7.02 -0.80 0.72
C TRP A 16 -6.96 -1.44 -0.67
N LYS A 17 -6.11 -0.87 -1.53
CA LYS A 17 -5.77 -1.38 -2.85
C LYS A 17 -4.27 -1.60 -2.97
N THR A 18 -3.88 -2.65 -3.66
CA THR A 18 -2.47 -2.92 -3.97
C THR A 18 -1.98 -2.10 -5.16
N PHE A 19 -0.75 -1.61 -5.10
CA PHE A 19 -0.10 -0.96 -6.24
C PHE A 19 1.36 -1.43 -6.33
N SER A 20 1.74 -2.04 -7.45
CA SER A 20 3.10 -2.55 -7.65
C SER A 20 4.04 -1.48 -8.19
N LEU A 21 5.05 -1.12 -7.39
CA LEU A 21 6.18 -0.31 -7.85
C LEU A 21 7.06 -1.07 -8.85
N ASP A 22 7.18 -2.39 -8.72
CA ASP A 22 7.95 -3.21 -9.66
C ASP A 22 7.31 -3.19 -11.06
N GLN A 23 5.99 -3.28 -11.13
CA GLN A 23 5.27 -3.10 -12.40
C GLN A 23 5.44 -1.67 -12.92
N GLN A 24 5.27 -0.66 -12.07
CA GLN A 24 5.38 0.75 -12.47
C GLN A 24 6.78 1.11 -13.00
N LYS A 25 7.83 0.46 -12.48
CA LYS A 25 9.23 0.63 -12.92
C LYS A 25 9.64 -0.31 -14.07
N SER A 26 8.78 -1.26 -14.47
CA SER A 26 9.10 -2.27 -15.47
C SER A 26 9.38 -1.65 -16.84
N LYS A 27 10.37 -2.20 -17.54
CA LYS A 27 10.74 -1.81 -18.91
C LYS A 27 10.29 -2.82 -19.98
N LYS A 28 9.57 -3.88 -19.59
CA LYS A 28 9.19 -5.00 -20.48
C LYS A 28 8.01 -4.71 -21.43
N GLY A 29 7.70 -3.43 -21.64
CA GLY A 29 6.57 -2.99 -22.48
C GLY A 29 5.22 -3.05 -21.75
N PRO A 30 4.16 -2.50 -22.38
CA PRO A 30 2.85 -2.35 -21.76
C PRO A 30 2.09 -3.67 -21.57
N ASP A 31 2.39 -4.70 -22.36
CA ASP A 31 1.69 -6.00 -22.31
C ASP A 31 2.26 -6.95 -21.24
N PHE A 32 3.43 -6.64 -20.70
CA PHE A 32 4.04 -7.45 -19.64
C PHE A 32 3.42 -7.12 -18.30
N MET A 33 2.69 -8.08 -17.74
CA MET A 33 2.05 -7.98 -16.45
C MET A 33 2.77 -8.90 -15.46
N MET A 34 3.51 -8.32 -14.52
CA MET A 34 4.38 -9.09 -13.61
C MET A 34 3.59 -10.10 -12.76
N TRP A 35 2.36 -9.76 -12.38
CA TRP A 35 1.46 -10.67 -11.65
C TRP A 35 0.95 -11.86 -12.48
N ALA A 36 1.11 -11.85 -13.81
CA ALA A 36 0.83 -13.00 -14.66
C ALA A 36 2.01 -13.99 -14.73
N HIS A 37 3.13 -13.68 -14.08
CA HIS A 37 4.34 -14.49 -14.09
C HIS A 37 4.87 -14.70 -12.66
N PRO A 38 4.28 -15.61 -11.86
CA PRO A 38 4.70 -15.84 -10.48
C PRO A 38 6.17 -16.20 -10.29
N ASP A 39 6.77 -16.88 -11.28
CA ASP A 39 8.18 -17.25 -11.28
C ASP A 39 9.12 -16.10 -11.66
N TYR A 40 8.56 -14.96 -12.11
CA TYR A 40 9.36 -13.79 -12.43
C TYR A 40 9.81 -13.07 -11.15
N PRO A 41 11.11 -12.75 -10.99
CA PRO A 41 11.61 -12.13 -9.78
C PRO A 41 10.98 -10.75 -9.57
N SER A 42 10.38 -10.57 -8.39
CA SER A 42 9.78 -9.32 -7.94
C SER A 42 10.09 -9.11 -6.46
N GLN A 43 10.37 -7.87 -6.08
CA GLN A 43 10.64 -7.47 -4.71
C GLN A 43 9.35 -7.18 -3.93
N GLY A 44 8.28 -6.78 -4.62
CA GLY A 44 7.03 -6.33 -4.00
C GLY A 44 5.81 -7.19 -4.26
N ILE A 45 5.70 -7.82 -5.43
CA ILE A 45 4.48 -8.58 -5.82
C ILE A 45 4.15 -9.69 -4.82
N PRO A 46 5.10 -10.55 -4.35
CA PRO A 46 4.79 -11.60 -3.39
C PRO A 46 4.10 -11.07 -2.12
N ALA A 47 4.57 -9.94 -1.58
CA ALA A 47 3.97 -9.29 -0.43
C ALA A 47 2.55 -8.74 -0.70
N LEU A 48 2.31 -8.21 -1.91
CA LEU A 48 0.98 -7.74 -2.33
C LEU A 48 -0.02 -8.90 -2.45
N VAL A 49 0.42 -10.04 -2.98
CA VAL A 49 -0.38 -11.28 -3.06
C VAL A 49 -0.70 -11.78 -1.65
N ALA A 50 0.29 -11.78 -0.75
CA ALA A 50 0.08 -12.20 0.64
C ALA A 50 -0.92 -11.31 1.37
N ALA A 51 -0.89 -10.00 1.12
CA ALA A 51 -1.89 -9.08 1.65
C ALA A 51 -3.30 -9.39 1.12
N LYS A 52 -3.45 -9.81 -0.15
CA LYS A 52 -4.73 -10.26 -0.71
C LYS A 52 -5.19 -11.58 -0.10
N ALA A 53 -4.30 -12.55 0.09
CA ALA A 53 -4.59 -13.81 0.78
C ALA A 53 -5.10 -13.56 2.21
N ALA A 54 -4.43 -12.68 2.97
CA ALA A 54 -4.90 -12.29 4.30
C ALA A 54 -6.28 -11.59 4.28
N LYS A 55 -6.57 -10.84 3.20
CA LYS A 55 -7.88 -10.18 3.00
C LYS A 55 -9.00 -11.15 2.67
N ASN A 56 -8.71 -12.27 2.02
CA ASN A 56 -9.70 -13.32 1.77
C ASN A 56 -10.20 -13.97 3.08
N GLN A 57 -9.39 -13.94 4.14
CA GLN A 57 -9.79 -14.35 5.50
C GLN A 57 -10.54 -13.24 6.30
N GLY A 58 -10.83 -12.10 5.66
CA GLY A 58 -11.60 -11.00 6.22
C GLY A 58 -10.78 -9.79 6.68
N GLU A 59 -11.47 -8.66 6.88
CA GLU A 59 -10.84 -7.37 7.20
C GLU A 59 -9.98 -7.40 8.48
N PRO A 60 -10.39 -8.04 9.60
CA PRO A 60 -9.53 -8.11 10.79
C PRO A 60 -8.23 -8.90 10.56
N ALA A 61 -8.28 -9.94 9.72
CA ALA A 61 -7.12 -10.74 9.35
C ALA A 61 -6.16 -9.93 8.47
N PHE A 62 -6.69 -9.27 7.44
CA PHE A 62 -5.96 -8.31 6.62
C PHE A 62 -5.25 -7.25 7.46
N MET A 63 -5.95 -6.57 8.36
CA MET A 63 -5.36 -5.47 9.13
C MET A 63 -4.20 -5.93 10.03
N ARG A 64 -4.30 -7.11 10.65
CA ARG A 64 -3.18 -7.67 11.44
C ARG A 64 -1.99 -8.00 10.55
N TYR A 65 -2.23 -8.66 9.42
CA TYR A 65 -1.18 -9.02 8.46
C TYR A 65 -0.52 -7.79 7.85
N HIS A 66 -1.32 -6.81 7.42
CA HIS A 66 -0.85 -5.58 6.79
C HIS A 66 0.09 -4.81 7.72
N LEU A 67 -0.29 -4.59 8.98
CA LEU A 67 0.58 -3.92 9.96
C LEU A 67 1.87 -4.71 10.20
N ALA A 68 1.77 -6.03 10.39
CA ALA A 68 2.93 -6.88 10.63
C ALA A 68 3.89 -6.91 9.42
N ALA A 69 3.38 -6.86 8.19
CA ALA A 69 4.19 -6.78 6.98
C ALA A 69 4.93 -5.44 6.85
N PHE A 70 4.27 -4.32 7.17
CA PHE A 70 4.90 -3.00 7.20
C PHE A 70 6.01 -2.93 8.26
N GLU A 71 5.75 -3.42 9.48
CA GLU A 71 6.75 -3.51 10.55
C GLU A 71 7.95 -4.39 10.12
N ALA A 72 7.67 -5.57 9.56
CA ALA A 72 8.71 -6.48 9.08
C ALA A 72 9.63 -5.82 8.04
N ARG A 73 9.06 -5.09 7.08
CA ARG A 73 9.84 -4.44 6.00
C ARG A 73 10.56 -3.18 6.46
N HIS A 74 9.86 -2.28 7.15
CA HIS A 74 10.33 -0.91 7.37
C HIS A 74 11.03 -0.71 8.72
N GLU A 75 10.68 -1.50 9.73
CA GLU A 75 11.31 -1.41 11.05
C GLU A 75 12.37 -2.50 11.24
N LYS A 76 12.08 -3.73 10.77
CA LYS A 76 12.96 -4.90 10.96
C LYS A 76 13.84 -5.23 9.76
N GLY A 77 13.64 -4.56 8.61
CA GLY A 77 14.45 -4.77 7.41
C GLY A 77 14.35 -6.17 6.79
N LYS A 78 13.30 -6.95 7.08
CA LYS A 78 13.09 -8.28 6.52
C LYS A 78 12.78 -8.22 5.02
N ASP A 79 13.17 -9.26 4.30
CA ASP A 79 12.86 -9.43 2.88
C ASP A 79 11.43 -9.98 2.69
N ILE A 80 10.52 -9.12 2.24
CA ILE A 80 9.12 -9.47 2.00
C ILE A 80 8.89 -10.09 0.61
N ALA A 81 9.94 -10.34 -0.17
CA ALA A 81 9.88 -11.21 -1.35
C ALA A 81 10.06 -12.69 -0.97
N ASP A 82 10.63 -12.97 0.21
CA ASP A 82 10.85 -14.32 0.71
C ASP A 82 9.55 -14.94 1.23
N ARG A 83 9.22 -16.13 0.73
CA ARG A 83 8.02 -16.88 1.11
C ARG A 83 8.00 -17.24 2.59
N GLU A 84 9.14 -17.63 3.17
CA GLU A 84 9.18 -17.99 4.59
C GLU A 84 8.97 -16.77 5.47
N VAL A 85 9.49 -15.59 5.09
CA VAL A 85 9.20 -14.33 5.80
C VAL A 85 7.71 -14.00 5.74
N LEU A 86 7.06 -14.15 4.58
CA LEU A 86 5.62 -13.91 4.45
C LEU A 86 4.80 -14.88 5.32
N ARG A 87 5.23 -16.15 5.41
CA ARG A 87 4.61 -17.15 6.28
C ARG A 87 4.81 -16.85 7.77
N GLU A 88 5.98 -16.35 8.17
CA GLU A 88 6.22 -15.87 9.54
C GLU A 88 5.30 -14.70 9.91
N ILE A 89 5.09 -13.77 8.97
CA ILE A 89 4.18 -12.64 9.15
C ILE A 89 2.74 -13.16 9.29
N ALA A 90 2.32 -14.10 8.45
CA ALA A 90 1.00 -14.74 8.53
C ALA A 90 0.77 -15.43 9.88
N THR A 91 1.79 -16.14 10.37
CA THR A 91 1.78 -16.77 11.70
C THR A 91 1.63 -15.72 12.81
N THR A 92 2.44 -14.66 12.76
CA THR A 92 2.38 -13.54 13.73
C THR A 92 1.00 -12.86 13.71
N ALA A 93 0.41 -12.70 12.53
CA ALA A 93 -0.93 -12.16 12.33
C ALA A 93 -2.06 -13.14 12.68
N ARG A 94 -1.75 -14.38 13.09
CA ARG A 94 -2.72 -15.42 13.45
C ARG A 94 -3.71 -15.69 12.32
N LEU A 95 -3.19 -15.84 11.10
CA LEU A 95 -3.98 -16.30 9.96
C LEU A 95 -4.15 -17.81 9.99
N ASP A 96 -5.17 -18.32 9.29
CA ASP A 96 -5.18 -19.72 8.89
C ASP A 96 -4.07 -19.93 7.84
N LEU A 97 -3.03 -20.68 8.20
CA LEU A 97 -1.88 -20.89 7.32
C LEU A 97 -2.22 -21.80 6.14
N VAL A 98 -3.18 -22.71 6.27
CA VAL A 98 -3.56 -23.60 5.16
C VAL A 98 -4.27 -22.78 4.08
N GLU A 99 -5.26 -21.97 4.46
CA GLU A 99 -5.95 -21.08 3.51
C GLU A 99 -5.00 -20.03 2.93
N PHE A 100 -4.12 -19.45 3.75
CA PHE A 100 -3.13 -18.46 3.29
C PHE A 100 -2.20 -19.03 2.22
N GLU A 101 -1.63 -20.22 2.44
CA GLU A 101 -0.73 -20.86 1.47
C GLU A 101 -1.45 -21.27 0.18
N GLN A 102 -2.71 -21.71 0.28
CA GLN A 102 -3.57 -21.99 -0.88
C GLN A 102 -3.81 -20.72 -1.70
N ASP A 103 -4.15 -19.61 -1.06
CA ASP A 103 -4.37 -18.34 -1.75
C ASP A 103 -3.10 -17.75 -2.33
N MET A 104 -1.95 -17.94 -1.69
CA MET A 104 -0.64 -17.55 -2.23
C MET A 104 -0.29 -18.29 -3.53
N ALA A 105 -0.78 -19.52 -3.69
CA ALA A 105 -0.62 -20.32 -4.92
C ALA A 105 -1.75 -20.11 -5.94
N ASN A 106 -2.79 -19.35 -5.60
CA ASN A 106 -3.97 -19.17 -6.43
C ASN A 106 -3.79 -18.03 -7.45
N ASN A 107 -3.87 -18.36 -8.74
CA ASN A 107 -3.76 -17.38 -9.82
C ASN A 107 -4.77 -16.23 -9.71
N LYS A 108 -5.96 -16.45 -9.13
CA LYS A 108 -6.95 -15.38 -8.92
C LYS A 108 -6.46 -14.34 -7.91
N THR A 109 -5.75 -14.76 -6.86
CA THR A 109 -5.16 -13.84 -5.88
C THR A 109 -4.10 -12.95 -6.53
N TRP A 110 -3.28 -13.53 -7.41
CA TRP A 110 -2.29 -12.81 -8.21
C TRP A 110 -2.95 -11.83 -9.18
N GLN A 111 -3.98 -12.26 -9.91
CA GLN A 111 -4.75 -11.39 -10.80
C GLN A 111 -5.40 -10.23 -10.06
N ALA A 112 -5.91 -10.45 -8.84
CA ALA A 112 -6.50 -9.40 -8.01
C ALA A 112 -5.50 -8.30 -7.58
N VAL A 113 -4.20 -8.59 -7.57
CA VAL A 113 -3.14 -7.55 -7.41
C VAL A 113 -3.07 -6.67 -8.65
N GLY A 114 -3.12 -7.30 -9.82
CA GLY A 114 -3.09 -6.64 -11.11
C GLY A 114 -4.32 -5.78 -11.40
N GLU A 115 -5.51 -6.27 -11.03
CA GLU A 115 -6.77 -5.54 -11.12
C GLU A 115 -6.70 -4.25 -10.28
N ASP A 116 -6.26 -4.36 -9.02
CA ASP A 116 -6.09 -3.20 -8.15
C ASP A 116 -5.07 -2.20 -8.70
N HIS A 117 -3.93 -2.67 -9.23
CA HIS A 117 -2.93 -1.78 -9.84
C HIS A 117 -3.49 -1.07 -11.07
N THR A 118 -4.15 -1.81 -11.96
CA THR A 118 -4.75 -1.30 -13.20
C THR A 118 -5.82 -0.26 -12.90
N GLU A 119 -6.75 -0.57 -11.99
CA GLU A 119 -7.78 0.36 -11.54
C GLU A 119 -7.17 1.59 -10.88
N SER A 120 -6.17 1.41 -10.01
CA SER A 120 -5.49 2.52 -9.34
C SER A 120 -4.89 3.52 -10.33
N LYS A 121 -4.29 3.02 -11.41
CA LYS A 121 -3.70 3.86 -12.44
C LYS A 121 -4.75 4.52 -13.34
N SER A 122 -5.70 3.74 -13.85
CA SER A 122 -6.66 4.19 -14.87
C SER A 122 -7.80 5.03 -14.31
N GLU A 123 -8.36 4.67 -13.16
CA GLU A 123 -9.53 5.34 -12.59
C GLU A 123 -9.15 6.46 -11.62
N TYR A 124 -8.08 6.26 -10.83
CA TYR A 124 -7.67 7.22 -9.80
C TYR A 124 -6.47 8.07 -10.20
N GLY A 125 -5.70 7.68 -11.22
CA GLY A 125 -4.51 8.41 -11.64
C GLY A 125 -3.30 8.19 -10.73
N VAL A 126 -3.24 7.06 -10.01
CA VAL A 126 -2.12 6.73 -9.12
C VAL A 126 -0.86 6.49 -9.95
N PHE A 127 0.21 7.20 -9.60
CA PHE A 127 1.53 7.07 -10.24
C PHE A 127 2.64 6.60 -9.28
N GLY A 128 2.36 6.51 -7.98
CA GLY A 128 3.30 6.12 -6.94
C GLY A 128 2.62 5.84 -5.60
N VAL A 129 3.40 5.46 -4.59
CA VAL A 129 2.91 5.15 -3.24
C VAL A 129 3.75 5.86 -2.15
N PRO A 130 3.15 6.22 -1.00
CA PRO A 130 1.73 6.06 -0.68
C PRO A 130 0.86 7.16 -1.33
N THR A 131 -0.36 6.77 -1.71
CA THR A 131 -1.35 7.66 -2.36
C THR A 131 -2.72 7.44 -1.74
N MET A 132 -3.42 8.53 -1.44
CA MET A 132 -4.82 8.50 -0.98
C MET A 132 -5.73 8.92 -2.13
N ALA A 133 -6.76 8.12 -2.44
CA ALA A 133 -7.74 8.45 -3.47
C ALA A 133 -9.11 8.72 -2.84
N PHE A 134 -9.72 9.84 -3.19
CA PHE A 134 -11.03 10.25 -2.68
C PHE A 134 -12.18 10.06 -3.68
N GLY A 135 -11.84 9.69 -4.92
CA GLY A 135 -12.74 9.54 -6.06
C GLY A 135 -11.95 9.41 -7.35
N LYS A 136 -12.64 9.27 -8.49
CA LYS A 136 -12.00 9.18 -9.82
C LYS A 136 -11.18 10.45 -10.11
N GLY A 137 -9.92 10.28 -10.48
CA GLY A 137 -8.98 11.39 -10.71
C GLY A 137 -8.65 12.26 -9.48
N GLN A 138 -9.04 11.84 -8.26
CA GLN A 138 -8.83 12.58 -7.01
C GLN A 138 -7.80 11.89 -6.12
N ALA A 139 -6.70 11.43 -6.72
CA ALA A 139 -5.58 10.83 -6.03
C ALA A 139 -4.57 11.90 -5.57
N VAL A 140 -4.10 11.77 -4.33
CA VAL A 140 -3.08 12.64 -3.74
C VAL A 140 -1.95 11.76 -3.23
N PHE A 141 -0.76 11.92 -3.84
CA PHE A 141 0.47 11.33 -3.33
C PHE A 141 0.91 12.10 -2.08
N VAL A 142 1.19 11.38 -0.99
CA VAL A 142 1.56 11.98 0.29
C VAL A 142 2.83 11.32 0.79
N LYS A 143 3.89 12.10 0.99
CA LYS A 143 5.11 11.64 1.68
C LYS A 143 5.19 12.35 3.02
N LEU A 144 5.24 11.57 4.10
CA LEU A 144 5.41 12.08 5.46
C LEU A 144 6.77 11.60 5.98
N SER A 145 7.49 12.47 6.69
CA SER A 145 8.69 12.09 7.44
C SER A 145 8.35 11.50 8.81
N ALA A 146 7.24 11.93 9.40
CA ALA A 146 6.71 11.44 10.66
C ALA A 146 5.18 11.59 10.69
N ILE A 147 4.53 10.79 11.53
CA ILE A 147 3.09 10.92 11.80
C ILE A 147 2.90 11.96 12.91
N PRO A 148 1.99 12.96 12.78
CA PRO A 148 1.73 13.91 13.84
C PRO A 148 1.27 13.25 15.15
N GLU A 149 1.78 13.74 16.28
CA GLU A 149 1.52 13.18 17.62
C GLU A 149 0.16 13.58 18.18
N SER A 150 -0.29 14.81 17.94
CA SER A 150 -1.58 15.30 18.42
C SER A 150 -2.73 14.83 17.52
N LYS A 151 -3.91 14.63 18.10
CA LYS A 151 -5.12 14.29 17.34
C LYS A 151 -5.50 15.43 16.40
N GLU A 152 -5.38 16.66 16.90
CA GLU A 152 -5.72 17.90 16.19
C GLU A 152 -4.87 18.04 14.92
N ASP A 153 -3.57 17.79 15.00
CA ASP A 153 -2.68 17.88 13.84
C ASP A 153 -2.93 16.76 12.83
N ARG A 154 -3.25 15.54 13.28
CA ARG A 154 -3.62 14.43 12.37
C ARG A 154 -4.90 14.74 11.59
N ILE A 155 -5.91 15.31 12.25
CA ILE A 155 -7.16 15.72 11.60
C ILE A 155 -6.88 16.85 10.61
N SER A 156 -6.17 17.89 11.03
CA SER A 156 -5.81 19.03 10.17
C SER A 156 -5.02 18.60 8.93
N LEU A 157 -4.06 17.69 9.10
CA LEU A 157 -3.30 17.11 7.99
C LEU A 157 -4.21 16.32 7.03
N PHE A 158 -5.11 15.48 7.54
CA PHE A 158 -6.06 14.76 6.71
C PHE A 158 -6.95 15.71 5.92
N GLU A 159 -7.50 16.75 6.56
CA GLU A 159 -8.34 17.76 5.91
C GLU A 159 -7.59 18.50 4.80
N LEU A 160 -6.31 18.83 5.02
CA LEU A 160 -5.45 19.43 4.00
C LEU A 160 -5.33 18.52 2.77
N ILE A 161 -5.03 17.23 2.97
CA ILE A 161 -4.88 16.24 1.90
C ILE A 161 -6.21 16.06 1.14
N PHE A 162 -7.32 15.90 1.87
CA PHE A 162 -8.66 15.79 1.30
C PHE A 162 -9.01 17.03 0.46
N ASN A 163 -8.74 18.21 0.99
CA ASN A 163 -9.02 19.48 0.33
C ASN A 163 -8.22 19.68 -0.95
N MET A 164 -6.97 19.21 -1.00
CA MET A 164 -6.17 19.20 -2.23
C MET A 164 -6.81 18.30 -3.29
N GLY A 165 -7.14 17.05 -2.94
CA GLY A 165 -7.69 16.08 -3.89
C GLY A 165 -9.11 16.39 -4.37
N VAL A 166 -9.95 17.00 -3.52
CA VAL A 166 -11.40 17.12 -3.78
C VAL A 166 -11.85 18.57 -4.00
N LYS A 167 -11.35 19.51 -3.21
CA LYS A 167 -11.84 20.91 -3.23
C LYS A 167 -11.00 21.84 -4.09
N ARG A 168 -9.77 21.45 -4.43
CA ARG A 168 -8.79 22.28 -5.17
C ARG A 168 -8.17 21.50 -6.34
N PRO A 169 -8.98 21.03 -7.32
CA PRO A 169 -8.50 20.17 -8.40
C PRO A 169 -7.46 20.82 -9.33
N TYR A 170 -7.32 22.15 -9.29
CA TYR A 170 -6.30 22.92 -10.02
C TYR A 170 -4.91 22.91 -9.36
N LEU A 171 -4.80 22.39 -8.12
CA LEU A 171 -3.52 22.28 -7.42
C LEU A 171 -2.88 20.92 -7.70
N HIS A 172 -1.92 20.89 -8.61
CA HIS A 172 -1.27 19.64 -9.04
C HIS A 172 -0.10 19.23 -8.14
N GLU A 173 0.67 20.18 -7.61
CA GLU A 173 1.88 19.87 -6.84
C GLU A 173 2.18 20.95 -5.80
N LEU A 174 2.44 20.51 -4.57
CA LEU A 174 3.07 21.30 -3.52
C LEU A 174 4.25 20.50 -2.98
N LYS A 175 5.43 21.11 -2.96
CA LYS A 175 6.64 20.51 -2.39
C LYS A 175 7.26 21.45 -1.39
N ARG A 176 7.57 20.91 -0.21
CA ARG A 176 8.43 21.55 0.77
C ARG A 176 9.86 21.08 0.51
N ALA A 177 10.83 22.00 0.51
CA ALA A 177 12.24 21.62 0.44
C ALA A 177 12.58 20.73 1.64
N GLU A 178 13.22 19.60 1.37
CA GLU A 178 13.82 18.78 2.42
C GLU A 178 15.04 19.56 2.95
N GLU A 179 15.18 19.68 4.27
CA GLU A 179 16.40 20.26 4.84
C GLU A 179 17.57 19.42 4.36
N THR A 180 18.54 20.04 3.69
CA THR A 180 19.80 19.38 3.30
C THR A 180 20.59 19.09 4.56
N GLY A 181 20.32 17.92 5.17
CA GLY A 181 21.01 17.38 6.33
C GLY A 181 20.81 15.87 6.36
N ASP A 182 21.90 15.15 6.11
CA ASP A 182 22.09 13.70 6.04
C ASP A 182 21.66 12.95 4.77
N ILE A 183 22.70 12.44 4.12
CA ILE A 183 22.72 11.49 3.01
C ILE A 183 22.28 10.13 3.57
N GLY A 184 20.98 9.98 3.83
CA GLY A 184 20.39 8.78 4.42
C GLY A 184 19.59 7.95 3.40
N ILE A 185 20.28 7.00 2.77
CA ILE A 185 19.73 5.82 2.06
C ILE A 185 18.86 6.14 0.81
N GLN A 186 19.46 5.97 -0.37
CA GLN A 186 18.70 5.66 -1.58
C GLN A 186 18.04 4.29 -1.41
N LEU A 187 16.73 4.28 -1.22
CA LEU A 187 15.93 3.07 -1.42
C LEU A 187 15.91 2.79 -2.93
N LYS A 188 16.77 1.86 -3.37
CA LYS A 188 16.57 1.13 -4.63
C LYS A 188 15.39 0.17 -4.46
#